data_AF-A0A015ZG90-F1
#
_entry.id   AF-A0A015ZG90-F1
#
_cell.length_a   1.000
_cell.length_b   1.000
_cell.length_c   1.000
_cell.angle_alpha   90.00
_cell.angle_beta   90.00
_cell.angle_gamma   90.00
#
_symmetry.space_group_name_H-M   'P 1'
#
loop_
_entity.id
_entity.type
_entity.pdbx_description
1 polymer ?
#
loop_
_entity_poly.entity_id
_entity_poly.type
_entity_poly.pdbx_seq_one_letter_code
_entity_poly.pdbx_strand_id
1 'polypeptide(L)'
;MKFQISGFKVSRFWFIYFVVRLFYLLFSVLVFPTLTTFGDPIHYMTSGIPFPFTSSTDLMRFLGGILGSILGGFNVVSNFPFMLLSFGLIKWAVDILDIRNLIDDKILLIILSLPTFCIWTSVCSKECIGLFFSAILGILIVHYLNGNFKIHFRDYVAFSLCLFFKPQYLPFIVSTLFYLRFAFGLHSRRRLIILSVFYVSAIIFVLYLSRDLIDLYSLGVQKAFEFDSQFSNSTRDTLFFVNKYDYFSKAPMGIFIAFWGPTLTEALQKPFQMAVYIESFVVLCVFIYFLKTPLKKLIVNGIVNLRLIVSYSILFLGILLVHYPFGVFNAGSATRYRTNYLFLFIILLMYLFSYYRKKNDKVDTLFGC
;
A
#
# COMPACT_ATOMS: atom_id res chain seq x y z
N MET A 1 -26.13 -13.83 -0.48
CA MET A 1 -27.44 -13.71 0.21
C MET A 1 -27.61 -12.24 0.65
N LYS A 2 -28.76 -11.59 0.36
CA LYS A 2 -28.98 -10.14 0.59
C LYS A 2 -29.78 -9.94 1.90
N PHE A 3 -29.55 -8.86 2.64
CA PHE A 3 -30.45 -8.41 3.71
C PHE A 3 -31.27 -7.22 3.21
N GLN A 4 -32.52 -7.13 3.66
CA GLN A 4 -33.42 -6.03 3.34
C GLN A 4 -33.58 -5.20 4.61
N ILE A 5 -32.98 -4.02 4.63
CA ILE A 5 -33.22 -3.00 5.65
C ILE A 5 -33.86 -1.84 4.90
N SER A 6 -35.12 -1.53 5.22
CA SER A 6 -35.87 -0.34 4.76
C SER A 6 -35.63 0.07 3.29
N GLY A 7 -36.01 -0.79 2.34
CA GLY A 7 -36.01 -0.45 0.89
C GLY A 7 -34.65 -0.48 0.19
N PHE A 8 -33.52 -0.55 0.90
CA PHE A 8 -32.18 -0.64 0.31
C PHE A 8 -31.66 -2.08 0.30
N LYS A 9 -31.32 -2.61 -0.88
CA LYS A 9 -30.69 -3.94 -1.03
C LYS A 9 -29.19 -3.84 -0.79
N VAL A 10 -28.74 -4.08 0.45
CA VAL A 10 -27.30 -4.08 0.79
C VAL A 10 -26.73 -5.50 0.72
N SER A 11 -25.57 -5.65 0.07
CA SER A 11 -24.82 -6.92 0.08
C SER A 11 -24.38 -7.25 1.51
N ARG A 12 -24.58 -8.50 1.96
CA ARG A 12 -24.08 -8.98 3.26
C ARG A 12 -22.60 -8.69 3.47
N PHE A 13 -21.80 -8.90 2.42
CA PHE A 13 -20.38 -8.61 2.43
C PHE A 13 -20.08 -7.15 2.79
N TRP A 14 -20.73 -6.21 2.10
CA TRP A 14 -20.52 -4.78 2.32
C TRP A 14 -21.02 -4.30 3.67
N PHE A 15 -22.13 -4.87 4.15
CA PHE A 15 -22.64 -4.60 5.49
C PHE A 15 -21.67 -5.07 6.58
N ILE A 16 -21.19 -6.31 6.50
CA ILE A 16 -20.20 -6.85 7.45
C ILE A 16 -18.92 -6.01 7.42
N TYR A 17 -18.43 -5.70 6.22
CA TYR A 17 -17.23 -4.87 6.09
C TYR A 17 -17.41 -3.47 6.70
N PHE A 18 -18.58 -2.84 6.49
CA PHE A 18 -18.90 -1.57 7.11
C PHE A 18 -18.89 -1.65 8.65
N VAL A 19 -19.48 -2.71 9.22
CA VAL A 19 -19.47 -2.94 10.68
C VAL A 19 -18.05 -3.11 11.21
N VAL A 20 -17.20 -3.87 10.50
CA VAL A 20 -15.78 -4.02 10.85
C VAL A 20 -15.07 -2.66 10.83
N ARG A 21 -15.32 -1.84 9.82
CA ARG A 21 -14.73 -0.49 9.70
C ARG A 21 -15.21 0.44 10.82
N LEU A 22 -16.49 0.37 11.18
CA LEU A 22 -17.04 1.12 12.31
C LEU A 22 -16.41 0.67 13.63
N PHE A 23 -16.23 -0.64 13.83
CA PHE A 23 -15.52 -1.18 14.99
C PHE A 23 -14.08 -0.62 15.07
N TYR A 24 -13.34 -0.63 13.96
CA TYR A 24 -11.97 -0.09 13.96
C TYR A 24 -11.93 1.43 14.14
N LEU A 25 -12.90 2.19 13.65
CA LEU A 25 -13.02 3.61 13.97
C LEU A 25 -13.19 3.83 15.48
N LEU A 26 -14.11 3.10 16.12
CA LEU A 26 -14.32 3.17 17.57
C LEU A 26 -13.05 2.79 18.33
N PHE A 27 -12.41 1.69 17.92
CA PHE A 27 -11.17 1.22 18.51
C PHE A 27 -10.04 2.26 18.36
N SER A 28 -9.84 2.82 17.16
CA SER A 28 -8.81 3.83 16.88
C SER A 28 -8.96 5.10 17.71
N VAL A 29 -10.19 5.51 18.02
CA VAL A 29 -10.44 6.76 18.75
C VAL A 29 -10.48 6.54 20.26
N LEU A 30 -11.09 5.44 20.73
CA LEU A 30 -11.39 5.22 22.14
C LEU A 30 -10.35 4.37 22.88
N VAL A 31 -9.71 3.42 22.19
CA VAL A 31 -8.84 2.42 22.82
C VAL A 31 -7.40 2.59 22.37
N PHE A 32 -7.16 2.77 21.08
CA PHE A 32 -5.80 2.82 20.53
C PHE A 32 -4.90 3.90 21.16
N PRO A 33 -5.40 5.13 21.46
CA PRO A 33 -4.57 6.15 22.10
C PRO A 33 -4.15 5.81 23.53
N THR A 34 -4.82 4.87 24.20
CA THR A 34 -4.42 4.39 25.53
C THR A 34 -3.34 3.31 25.46
N LEU A 35 -3.13 2.70 24.28
CA LEU A 35 -2.15 1.62 24.07
C LEU A 35 -0.83 2.14 23.50
N THR A 36 -0.86 3.22 22.71
CA THR A 36 0.31 3.80 22.06
C THR A 36 0.09 5.26 21.70
N THR A 37 1.18 6.00 21.45
CA THR A 37 1.12 7.39 21.00
C THR A 37 0.36 7.51 19.67
N PHE A 38 -0.75 8.24 19.68
CA PHE A 38 -1.58 8.53 18.50
C PHE A 38 -1.50 10.01 18.10
N GLY A 39 -0.28 10.55 18.16
CA GLY A 39 -0.02 12.00 18.10
C GLY A 39 -0.50 12.66 16.81
N ASP A 40 -0.19 12.07 15.64
CA ASP A 40 -0.49 12.67 14.33
C ASP A 40 -2.00 12.91 14.10
N PRO A 41 -2.89 11.89 14.18
CA PRO A 41 -4.33 12.11 13.97
C PRO A 41 -4.93 13.10 14.97
N ILE A 42 -4.49 13.07 16.24
CA ILE A 42 -4.94 14.01 17.26
C ILE A 42 -4.50 15.43 16.87
N HIS A 43 -3.22 15.60 16.57
CA HIS A 43 -2.63 16.89 16.20
C HIS A 43 -3.33 17.51 14.97
N TYR A 44 -3.62 16.71 13.94
CA TYR A 44 -4.28 17.19 12.72
C TYR A 44 -5.67 17.77 12.96
N MET A 45 -6.36 17.35 14.03
CA MET A 45 -7.74 17.75 14.31
C MET A 45 -7.86 18.80 15.41
N THR A 46 -6.81 19.02 16.19
CA THR A 46 -6.84 19.94 17.34
C THR A 46 -5.97 21.19 17.15
N SER A 47 -5.07 21.21 16.16
CA SER A 47 -4.05 22.27 16.03
C SER A 47 -4.47 23.44 15.14
N GLY A 48 -5.77 23.65 14.96
CA GLY A 48 -6.33 24.69 14.10
C GLY A 48 -6.10 24.46 12.60
N ILE A 49 -6.50 25.43 11.79
CA ILE A 49 -6.47 25.39 10.33
C ILE A 49 -5.26 26.21 9.84
N PRO A 50 -4.14 25.59 9.42
CA PRO A 50 -2.97 26.33 8.97
C PRO A 50 -3.17 26.89 7.56
N PHE A 51 -2.61 28.07 7.29
CA PHE A 51 -2.47 28.64 5.95
C PHE A 51 -1.20 29.52 5.91
N PRO A 52 -0.35 29.45 4.87
CA PRO A 52 -0.44 28.62 3.65
C PRO A 52 -0.02 27.15 3.86
N PHE A 53 -0.33 26.26 2.90
CA PHE A 53 0.09 24.85 2.94
C PHE A 53 1.48 24.67 2.34
N THR A 54 2.47 24.29 3.17
CA THR A 54 3.85 24.06 2.70
C THR A 54 4.25 22.58 2.79
N SER A 55 3.51 21.77 3.55
CA SER A 55 3.80 20.36 3.74
C SER A 55 2.56 19.45 3.67
N SER A 56 2.79 18.14 3.50
CA SER A 56 1.73 17.13 3.63
C SER A 56 1.08 17.11 5.01
N THR A 57 1.78 17.59 6.05
CA THR A 57 1.22 17.75 7.40
C THR A 57 0.23 18.91 7.44
N ASP A 58 0.53 20.04 6.79
CA ASP A 58 -0.36 21.21 6.80
C ASP A 58 -1.66 20.91 6.07
N LEU A 59 -1.62 20.14 4.98
CA LEU A 59 -2.83 19.70 4.31
C LEU A 59 -3.68 18.78 5.20
N MET A 60 -3.06 17.88 5.96
CA MET A 60 -3.81 17.06 6.92
C MET A 60 -4.38 17.88 8.06
N ARG A 61 -3.64 18.88 8.57
CA ARG A 61 -4.14 19.83 9.58
C ARG A 61 -5.26 20.70 9.03
N PHE A 62 -5.24 21.04 7.75
CA PHE A 62 -6.35 21.75 7.12
C PHE A 62 -7.60 20.89 7.05
N LEU A 63 -7.49 19.68 6.48
CA LEU A 63 -8.62 18.75 6.34
C LEU A 63 -9.17 18.32 7.71
N GLY A 64 -8.28 17.90 8.61
CA GLY A 64 -8.60 17.50 9.97
C GLY A 64 -9.07 18.65 10.83
N GLY A 65 -8.48 19.84 10.67
CA GLY A 65 -8.81 21.04 11.44
C GLY A 65 -10.18 21.61 11.07
N ILE A 66 -10.61 21.54 9.82
CA ILE A 66 -11.98 21.89 9.43
C ILE A 66 -12.97 20.98 10.14
N LEU A 67 -12.79 19.66 10.01
CA LEU A 67 -13.70 18.69 10.61
C LEU A 67 -13.65 18.74 12.14
N GLY A 68 -12.47 18.89 12.73
CA GLY A 68 -12.27 19.05 14.16
C GLY A 68 -12.91 20.34 14.69
N SER A 69 -12.78 21.47 14.00
CA SER A 69 -13.41 22.73 14.44
C SER A 69 -14.93 22.65 14.41
N ILE A 70 -15.51 21.95 13.42
CA ILE A 70 -16.97 21.82 13.28
C ILE A 70 -17.55 20.75 14.23
N LEU A 71 -16.81 19.66 14.46
CA LEU A 71 -17.33 18.44 15.11
C LEU A 71 -16.70 18.15 16.48
N GLY A 72 -15.90 19.07 17.03
CA GLY A 72 -15.41 19.00 18.43
C GLY A 72 -14.08 18.26 18.61
N GLY A 73 -13.11 18.51 17.75
CA GLY A 73 -11.73 18.01 17.86
C GLY A 73 -11.59 16.54 17.46
N PHE A 74 -10.71 15.82 18.16
CA PHE A 74 -10.44 14.40 17.92
C PHE A 74 -11.50 13.53 18.61
N ASN A 75 -12.48 13.06 17.84
CA ASN A 75 -13.51 12.14 18.31
C ASN A 75 -14.04 11.24 17.17
N VAL A 76 -14.98 10.35 17.48
CA VAL A 76 -15.55 9.39 16.51
C VAL A 76 -16.28 10.09 15.37
N VAL A 77 -17.05 11.13 15.68
CA VAL A 77 -17.85 11.89 14.71
C VAL A 77 -16.94 12.62 13.73
N SER A 78 -15.90 13.29 14.24
CA SER A 78 -14.94 14.01 13.40
C SER A 78 -14.13 13.08 12.47
N ASN A 79 -13.87 11.84 12.89
CA ASN A 79 -13.14 10.85 12.09
C ASN A 79 -14.04 10.02 11.15
N PHE A 80 -15.36 10.01 11.39
CA PHE A 80 -16.32 9.25 10.59
C PHE A 80 -16.25 9.53 9.08
N PRO A 81 -16.08 10.78 8.60
CA PRO A 81 -15.90 11.06 7.17
C PRO A 81 -14.69 10.36 6.55
N PHE A 82 -13.56 10.22 7.26
CA PHE A 82 -12.38 9.51 6.76
C PHE A 82 -12.61 8.00 6.68
N MET A 83 -13.29 7.43 7.68
CA MET A 83 -13.72 6.02 7.63
C MET A 83 -14.64 5.77 6.43
N LEU A 84 -15.62 6.64 6.17
CA LEU A 84 -16.51 6.57 5.02
C LEU A 84 -15.78 6.71 3.69
N LEU A 85 -14.83 7.65 3.60
CA LEU A 85 -14.01 7.84 2.41
C LEU A 85 -13.24 6.55 2.07
N SER A 86 -12.55 5.98 3.07
CA SER A 86 -11.80 4.74 2.89
C SER A 86 -12.72 3.55 2.53
N PHE A 87 -13.87 3.40 3.21
CA PHE A 87 -14.85 2.37 2.87
C PHE A 87 -15.35 2.52 1.42
N GLY A 88 -15.74 3.75 1.03
CA GLY A 88 -16.25 4.06 -0.29
C GLY A 88 -15.24 3.79 -1.39
N LEU A 89 -13.97 4.16 -1.18
CA LEU A 89 -12.87 3.90 -2.10
C LEU A 89 -12.61 2.40 -2.29
N ILE A 90 -12.54 1.64 -1.19
CA ILE A 90 -12.31 0.19 -1.25
C ILE A 90 -13.48 -0.47 -1.96
N LYS A 91 -14.72 -0.09 -1.61
CA LYS A 91 -15.91 -0.58 -2.27
C LYS A 91 -15.89 -0.31 -3.77
N TRP A 92 -15.60 0.94 -4.14
CA TRP A 92 -15.50 1.34 -5.54
C TRP A 92 -14.41 0.56 -6.29
N ALA A 93 -13.23 0.38 -5.70
CA ALA A 93 -12.13 -0.37 -6.31
C ALA A 93 -12.46 -1.86 -6.48
N VAL A 94 -13.12 -2.47 -5.51
CA VAL A 94 -13.57 -3.86 -5.58
C VAL A 94 -14.66 -4.05 -6.64
N ASP A 95 -15.62 -3.14 -6.71
CA ASP A 95 -16.73 -3.22 -7.66
C ASP A 95 -16.25 -2.97 -9.10
N ILE A 96 -15.38 -1.98 -9.35
CA ILE A 96 -14.91 -1.64 -10.70
C ILE A 96 -13.99 -2.71 -11.31
N LEU A 97 -13.23 -3.42 -10.47
CA LEU A 97 -12.37 -4.52 -10.88
C LEU A 97 -13.08 -5.89 -10.84
N ASP A 98 -14.36 -5.90 -10.48
CA ASP A 98 -15.18 -7.10 -10.32
C ASP A 98 -14.51 -8.17 -9.44
N ILE A 99 -13.82 -7.71 -8.39
CA ILE A 99 -12.92 -8.52 -7.57
C ILE A 99 -13.65 -9.68 -6.89
N ARG A 100 -14.91 -9.48 -6.50
CA ARG A 100 -15.72 -10.47 -5.78
C ARG A 100 -16.07 -11.69 -6.64
N ASN A 101 -15.99 -11.58 -7.96
CA ASN A 101 -16.11 -12.72 -8.86
C ASN A 101 -14.79 -13.47 -9.05
N LEU A 102 -13.67 -12.90 -8.60
CA LEU A 102 -12.34 -13.47 -8.78
C LEU A 102 -11.87 -14.27 -7.55
N ILE A 103 -12.29 -13.84 -6.35
CA ILE A 103 -11.79 -14.34 -5.07
C ILE A 103 -12.95 -14.57 -4.11
N ASP A 104 -12.80 -15.58 -3.26
CA ASP A 104 -13.78 -15.89 -2.21
C ASP A 104 -14.01 -14.68 -1.28
N ASP A 105 -15.29 -14.41 -1.00
CA ASP A 105 -15.73 -13.28 -0.18
C ASP A 105 -15.10 -13.34 1.24
N LYS A 106 -14.83 -14.52 1.82
CA LYS A 106 -14.21 -14.62 3.16
C LYS A 106 -12.75 -14.21 3.12
N ILE A 107 -12.00 -14.67 2.11
CA ILE A 107 -10.59 -14.30 1.93
C ILE A 107 -10.50 -12.79 1.70
N LEU A 108 -11.36 -12.24 0.84
CA LEU A 108 -11.41 -10.80 0.60
C LEU A 108 -11.71 -10.04 1.89
N LEU A 109 -12.67 -10.50 2.70
CA LEU A 109 -13.01 -9.85 3.96
C LEU A 109 -11.82 -9.84 4.93
N ILE A 110 -11.10 -10.95 5.09
CA ILE A 110 -9.91 -11.03 5.96
C ILE A 110 -8.87 -9.98 5.55
N ILE A 111 -8.60 -9.88 4.25
CA ILE A 111 -7.58 -8.97 3.70
C ILE A 111 -7.97 -7.51 3.90
N LEU A 112 -9.24 -7.18 3.66
CA LEU A 112 -9.73 -5.81 3.83
C LEU A 112 -9.88 -5.41 5.31
N SER A 113 -9.92 -6.39 6.21
CA SER A 113 -10.15 -6.23 7.66
C SER A 113 -8.89 -6.34 8.50
N LEU A 114 -7.70 -6.21 7.88
CA LEU A 114 -6.44 -6.24 8.61
C LEU A 114 -6.42 -5.10 9.66
N PRO A 115 -6.11 -5.39 10.94
CA PRO A 115 -6.22 -4.41 12.03
C PRO A 115 -5.46 -3.12 11.78
N THR A 116 -4.15 -3.17 11.49
CA THR A 116 -3.35 -1.95 11.29
C THR A 116 -3.83 -1.16 10.09
N PHE A 117 -4.18 -1.83 9.00
CA PHE A 117 -4.75 -1.19 7.82
C PHE A 117 -6.05 -0.46 8.17
N CYS A 118 -6.97 -1.10 8.88
CA CYS A 118 -8.24 -0.49 9.25
C CYS A 118 -8.08 0.65 10.27
N ILE A 119 -7.20 0.52 11.25
CA ILE A 119 -6.95 1.56 12.26
C ILE A 119 -6.51 2.85 11.59
N TRP A 120 -5.46 2.78 10.78
CA TRP A 120 -4.83 3.96 10.18
C TRP A 120 -5.67 4.56 9.06
N THR A 121 -6.45 3.78 8.33
CA THR A 121 -7.30 4.30 7.24
C THR A 121 -8.72 4.67 7.70
N SER A 122 -9.05 4.56 8.99
CA SER A 122 -10.35 4.98 9.53
C SER A 122 -10.33 6.35 10.21
N VAL A 123 -9.16 6.97 10.36
CA VAL A 123 -8.99 8.27 11.04
C VAL A 123 -8.39 9.31 10.10
N CYS A 124 -8.39 10.57 10.53
CA CYS A 124 -7.70 11.67 9.87
C CYS A 124 -6.19 11.39 9.84
N SER A 125 -5.70 10.75 8.78
CA SER A 125 -4.31 10.33 8.64
C SER A 125 -3.82 10.47 7.20
N LYS A 126 -2.49 10.56 7.06
CA LYS A 126 -1.84 10.50 5.74
C LYS A 126 -2.09 9.15 5.06
N GLU A 127 -2.27 8.10 5.84
CA GLU A 127 -2.54 6.74 5.38
C GLU A 127 -3.90 6.60 4.71
N CYS A 128 -4.92 7.36 5.15
CA CYS A 128 -6.20 7.45 4.45
C CYS A 128 -6.04 8.06 3.05
N ILE A 129 -5.18 9.07 2.90
CA ILE A 129 -4.82 9.65 1.59
C ILE A 129 -3.96 8.68 0.78
N GLY A 130 -3.07 7.94 1.45
CA GLY A 130 -2.34 6.78 0.96
C GLY A 130 -3.23 5.79 0.23
N LEU A 131 -4.29 5.37 0.91
CA LEU A 131 -5.30 4.48 0.37
C LEU A 131 -6.01 5.09 -0.86
N PHE A 132 -6.31 6.40 -0.83
CA PHE A 132 -6.96 7.10 -1.94
C PHE A 132 -6.14 6.98 -3.24
N PHE A 133 -4.87 7.41 -3.21
CA PHE A 133 -4.06 7.36 -4.43
C PHE A 133 -3.70 5.92 -4.81
N SER A 134 -3.47 5.02 -3.84
CA SER A 134 -3.07 3.63 -4.12
C SER A 134 -4.20 2.82 -4.76
N ALA A 135 -5.46 3.04 -4.36
CA ALA A 135 -6.61 2.42 -5.00
C ALA A 135 -6.76 2.85 -6.46
N ILE A 136 -6.74 4.16 -6.73
CA ILE A 136 -6.93 4.71 -8.08
C ILE A 136 -5.77 4.31 -9.00
N LEU A 137 -4.53 4.46 -8.55
CA LEU A 137 -3.35 4.09 -9.34
C LEU A 137 -3.26 2.58 -9.55
N GLY A 138 -3.71 1.77 -8.59
CA GLY A 138 -3.82 0.31 -8.76
C GLY A 138 -4.77 -0.06 -9.89
N ILE A 139 -5.96 0.56 -9.95
CA ILE A 139 -6.93 0.38 -11.04
C ILE A 139 -6.35 0.85 -12.38
N LEU A 140 -5.67 1.99 -12.41
CA LEU A 140 -5.01 2.50 -13.62
C LEU A 140 -3.98 1.51 -14.16
N ILE A 141 -3.15 0.94 -13.29
CA ILE A 141 -2.18 -0.09 -13.68
C ILE A 141 -2.90 -1.33 -14.21
N VAL A 142 -4.00 -1.78 -13.59
CA VAL A 142 -4.82 -2.89 -14.11
C VAL A 142 -5.40 -2.57 -15.49
N HIS A 143 -5.87 -1.35 -15.74
CA HIS A 143 -6.31 -0.95 -17.08
C HIS A 143 -5.17 -1.01 -18.10
N TYR A 144 -3.98 -0.52 -17.77
CA TYR A 144 -2.81 -0.57 -18.64
C TYR A 144 -2.37 -2.02 -18.94
N LEU A 145 -2.44 -2.90 -17.93
CA LEU A 145 -2.18 -4.34 -18.10
C LEU A 145 -3.12 -5.00 -19.13
N ASN A 146 -4.35 -4.47 -19.23
CA ASN A 146 -5.38 -4.89 -20.18
C ASN A 146 -5.36 -4.09 -21.50
N GLY A 147 -4.44 -3.14 -21.68
CA GLY A 147 -4.34 -2.34 -22.90
C GLY A 147 -5.23 -1.10 -22.97
N ASN A 148 -5.92 -0.75 -21.88
CA ASN A 148 -6.65 0.50 -21.78
C ASN A 148 -5.74 1.58 -21.19
N PHE A 149 -5.32 2.51 -22.04
CA PHE A 149 -4.37 3.58 -21.68
C PHE A 149 -5.03 4.94 -21.44
N LYS A 150 -6.35 4.97 -21.25
CA LYS A 150 -7.08 6.21 -20.97
C LYS A 150 -6.80 6.67 -19.55
N ILE A 151 -6.33 7.92 -19.41
CA ILE A 151 -6.14 8.60 -18.13
C ILE A 151 -7.36 9.52 -17.91
N HIS A 152 -7.96 9.44 -16.74
CA HIS A 152 -9.12 10.23 -16.34
C HIS A 152 -8.71 11.28 -15.30
N PHE A 153 -9.56 12.28 -15.07
CA PHE A 153 -9.31 13.34 -14.08
C PHE A 153 -8.89 12.82 -12.69
N ARG A 154 -9.57 11.76 -12.21
CA ARG A 154 -9.24 11.11 -10.93
C ARG A 154 -7.80 10.57 -10.85
N ASP A 155 -7.23 10.16 -11.98
CA ASP A 155 -5.89 9.61 -12.05
C ASP A 155 -4.87 10.75 -11.88
N TYR A 156 -5.13 11.93 -12.47
CA TYR A 156 -4.33 13.14 -12.22
C TYR A 156 -4.38 13.56 -10.75
N VAL A 157 -5.57 13.55 -10.13
CA VAL A 157 -5.71 13.82 -8.69
C VAL A 157 -4.88 12.83 -7.87
N ALA A 158 -4.94 11.53 -8.19
CA ALA A 158 -4.16 10.51 -7.52
C ALA A 158 -2.64 10.71 -7.70
N PHE A 159 -2.19 11.10 -8.90
CA PHE A 159 -0.78 11.45 -9.13
C PHE A 159 -0.35 12.67 -8.30
N SER A 160 -1.16 13.72 -8.25
CA SER A 160 -0.88 14.92 -7.44
C SER A 160 -0.80 14.59 -5.95
N LEU A 161 -1.73 13.78 -5.43
CA LEU A 161 -1.70 13.32 -4.05
C LEU A 161 -0.48 12.44 -3.76
N CYS A 162 -0.15 11.51 -4.67
CA CYS A 162 1.05 10.68 -4.53
C CYS A 162 2.31 11.55 -4.51
N LEU A 163 2.43 12.53 -5.42
CA LEU A 163 3.55 13.45 -5.47
C LEU A 163 3.69 14.26 -4.18
N PHE A 164 2.58 14.72 -3.60
CA PHE A 164 2.60 15.55 -2.41
C PHE A 164 2.85 14.77 -1.10
N PHE A 165 2.29 13.55 -0.98
CA PHE A 165 2.39 12.76 0.25
C PHE A 165 3.53 11.74 0.25
N LYS A 166 3.80 11.11 -0.89
CA LYS A 166 4.79 10.04 -1.06
C LYS A 166 5.50 10.16 -2.43
N PRO A 167 6.20 11.28 -2.70
CA PRO A 167 6.83 11.54 -4.00
C PRO A 167 7.75 10.40 -4.45
N GLN A 168 8.39 9.71 -3.50
CA GLN A 168 9.30 8.61 -3.78
C GLN A 168 8.65 7.40 -4.47
N TYR A 169 7.33 7.20 -4.36
CA TYR A 169 6.63 6.12 -5.06
C TYR A 169 6.43 6.40 -6.55
N LEU A 170 6.35 7.68 -6.92
CA LEU A 170 5.94 8.12 -8.25
C LEU A 170 6.89 7.63 -9.37
N PRO A 171 8.24 7.67 -9.24
CA PRO A 171 9.13 7.19 -10.28
C PRO A 171 8.85 5.75 -10.70
N PHE A 172 8.57 4.86 -9.75
CA PHE A 172 8.33 3.44 -10.02
C PHE A 172 6.92 3.18 -10.56
N ILE A 173 5.91 3.93 -10.10
CA ILE A 173 4.55 3.88 -10.66
C ILE A 173 4.55 4.35 -12.12
N VAL A 174 5.13 5.53 -12.38
CA VAL A 174 5.23 6.12 -13.72
C VAL A 174 6.05 5.21 -14.64
N SER A 175 7.19 4.70 -14.16
CA SER A 175 8.00 3.76 -14.93
C SER A 175 7.23 2.49 -15.29
N THR A 176 6.44 1.96 -14.37
CA THR A 176 5.59 0.78 -14.62
C THR A 176 4.57 1.07 -15.73
N LEU A 177 3.90 2.23 -15.70
CA LEU A 177 2.92 2.63 -16.71
C LEU A 177 3.57 2.83 -18.09
N PHE A 178 4.74 3.47 -18.15
CA PHE A 178 5.50 3.61 -19.40
C PHE A 178 5.92 2.26 -19.97
N TYR A 179 6.51 1.39 -19.14
CA TYR A 179 6.88 0.05 -19.56
C TYR A 179 5.67 -0.71 -20.12
N LEU A 180 4.52 -0.68 -19.43
CA LEU A 180 3.30 -1.35 -19.90
C LEU A 180 2.80 -0.79 -21.24
N ARG A 181 2.84 0.53 -21.43
CA ARG A 181 2.45 1.18 -22.68
C ARG A 181 3.31 0.72 -23.85
N PHE A 182 4.64 0.70 -23.69
CA PHE A 182 5.56 0.28 -24.74
C PHE A 182 5.52 -1.24 -24.97
N ALA A 183 5.42 -2.03 -23.90
CA ALA A 183 5.39 -3.49 -23.97
C ALA A 183 4.10 -4.03 -24.60
N PHE A 184 2.97 -3.33 -24.48
CA PHE A 184 1.68 -3.83 -24.98
C PHE A 184 1.65 -3.99 -26.51
N GLY A 185 2.30 -3.10 -27.25
CA GLY A 185 2.38 -3.17 -28.72
C GLY A 185 3.38 -4.20 -29.26
N LEU A 186 4.13 -4.88 -28.40
CA LEU A 186 5.16 -5.84 -28.82
C LEU A 186 4.62 -7.27 -28.80
N HIS A 187 4.36 -7.81 -29.98
CA HIS A 187 3.98 -9.23 -30.15
C HIS A 187 5.18 -10.18 -30.18
N SER A 188 6.36 -9.69 -30.59
CA SER A 188 7.58 -10.52 -30.67
C SER A 188 8.23 -10.67 -29.29
N ARG A 189 8.43 -11.93 -28.86
CA ARG A 189 9.12 -12.26 -27.60
C ARG A 189 10.53 -11.66 -27.54
N ARG A 190 11.29 -11.67 -28.66
CA ARG A 190 12.64 -11.09 -28.73
C ARG A 190 12.63 -9.59 -28.47
N ARG A 191 11.71 -8.85 -29.12
CA ARG A 191 11.56 -7.41 -28.91
C ARG A 191 11.16 -7.08 -27.46
N LEU A 192 10.27 -7.88 -26.87
CA LEU A 192 9.87 -7.70 -25.48
C LEU A 192 11.03 -7.96 -24.51
N ILE A 193 11.88 -8.96 -24.77
CA ILE A 193 13.10 -9.22 -23.98
C ILE A 193 14.06 -8.03 -24.08
N ILE A 194 14.35 -7.55 -25.29
CA ILE A 194 15.25 -6.40 -25.51
C ILE A 194 14.72 -5.17 -24.77
N LEU A 195 13.42 -4.85 -24.93
CA LEU A 195 12.79 -3.74 -24.21
C LEU A 195 12.92 -3.92 -22.70
N SER A 196 12.66 -5.12 -22.18
CA SER A 196 12.69 -5.39 -20.74
C SER A 196 14.09 -5.26 -20.15
N VAL A 197 15.10 -5.80 -20.83
CA VAL A 197 16.51 -5.66 -20.43
C VAL A 197 16.91 -4.19 -20.48
N PHE A 198 16.61 -3.49 -21.57
CA PHE A 198 16.89 -2.05 -21.68
C PHE A 198 16.25 -1.26 -20.54
N TYR A 199 14.97 -1.52 -20.24
CA TYR A 199 14.24 -0.78 -19.21
C TYR A 199 14.80 -1.02 -17.80
N VAL A 200 15.09 -2.28 -17.45
CA VAL A 200 15.69 -2.63 -16.16
C VAL A 200 17.10 -2.03 -16.04
N SER A 201 17.91 -2.14 -17.09
CA SER A 201 19.25 -1.54 -17.12
C SER A 201 19.19 -0.01 -16.98
N ALA A 202 18.22 0.66 -17.60
CA ALA A 202 18.02 2.09 -17.48
C ALA A 202 17.66 2.50 -16.04
N ILE A 203 16.78 1.76 -15.37
CA ILE A 203 16.44 2.00 -13.95
C ILE A 203 17.68 1.83 -13.07
N ILE A 204 18.43 0.72 -13.25
CA ILE A 204 19.66 0.46 -12.50
C ILE A 204 20.68 1.57 -12.73
N PHE A 205 20.84 2.02 -13.98
CA PHE A 205 21.75 3.10 -14.33
C PHE A 205 21.35 4.42 -13.66
N VAL A 206 20.06 4.79 -13.66
CA VAL A 206 19.57 5.99 -12.97
C VAL A 206 19.80 5.91 -11.45
N LEU A 207 19.53 4.75 -10.84
CA LEU A 207 19.81 4.52 -9.42
C LEU A 207 21.31 4.63 -9.12
N TYR A 208 22.17 4.12 -10.01
CA TYR A 208 23.61 4.23 -9.88
C TYR A 208 24.08 5.69 -9.99
N LEU A 209 23.57 6.46 -10.96
CA LEU A 209 23.90 7.89 -11.09
C LEU A 209 23.41 8.71 -9.90
N SER A 210 22.27 8.34 -9.31
CA SER A 210 21.66 9.05 -8.20
C SER A 210 22.09 8.52 -6.83
N ARG A 211 23.05 7.58 -6.77
CA ARG A 211 23.38 6.84 -5.54
C ARG A 211 23.81 7.74 -4.39
N ASP A 212 24.63 8.76 -4.66
CA ASP A 212 25.14 9.67 -3.62
C ASP A 212 24.02 10.54 -3.06
N LEU A 213 23.10 10.99 -3.93
CA LEU A 213 21.93 11.76 -3.53
C LEU A 213 20.97 10.92 -2.69
N ILE A 214 20.73 9.68 -3.11
CA ILE A 214 19.87 8.72 -2.38
C ILE A 214 20.45 8.43 -1.00
N ASP A 215 21.76 8.19 -0.91
CA ASP A 215 22.47 7.93 0.35
C ASP A 215 22.33 9.15 1.29
N LEU A 216 22.55 10.37 0.78
CA LEU A 216 22.38 11.61 1.53
C LEU A 216 20.96 11.79 2.09
N TYR A 217 19.94 11.56 1.27
CA TYR A 217 18.54 11.64 1.73
C TYR A 217 18.21 10.56 2.76
N SER A 218 18.77 9.35 2.61
CA SER A 218 18.54 8.26 3.57
C SER A 218 19.12 8.58 4.95
N LEU A 219 20.28 9.24 5.01
CA LEU A 219 20.85 9.78 6.26
C LEU A 219 19.98 10.88 6.86
N GLY A 220 19.36 11.71 6.02
CA GLY A 220 18.36 12.69 6.48
C GLY A 220 17.14 12.03 7.15
N VAL A 221 16.66 10.92 6.61
CA VAL A 221 15.59 10.12 7.23
C VAL A 221 16.03 9.54 8.57
N GLN A 222 17.23 8.97 8.64
CA GLN A 222 17.79 8.44 9.89
C GLN A 222 17.85 9.51 10.98
N LYS A 223 18.38 10.70 10.67
CA LYS A 223 18.46 11.84 11.61
C LYS A 223 17.09 12.27 12.13
N ALA A 224 16.05 12.21 11.29
CA ALA A 224 14.69 12.52 11.74
C ALA A 224 14.19 11.50 12.79
N PHE A 225 14.54 10.22 12.65
CA PHE A 225 14.21 9.19 13.64
C PHE A 225 15.10 9.23 14.89
N GLU A 226 16.37 9.68 14.78
CA GLU A 226 17.23 9.97 15.94
C GLU A 226 16.58 11.02 16.83
N PHE A 227 16.06 12.09 16.25
CA PHE A 227 15.30 13.09 16.98
C PHE A 227 14.01 12.51 17.60
N ASP A 228 13.25 11.72 16.83
CA ASP A 228 12.00 11.10 17.30
C ASP A 228 12.21 10.04 18.39
N SER A 229 13.40 9.43 18.48
CA SER A 229 13.74 8.44 19.53
C SER A 229 13.58 9.00 20.95
N GLN A 230 13.69 10.32 21.12
CA GLN A 230 13.48 11.00 22.41
C GLN A 230 11.99 11.03 22.83
N PHE A 231 11.07 10.80 21.90
CA PHE A 231 9.63 10.90 22.10
C PHE A 231 8.87 9.60 21.81
N SER A 232 9.55 8.59 21.21
CA SER A 232 8.93 7.38 20.67
C SER A 232 9.58 6.10 21.20
N ASN A 233 8.81 5.35 22.00
CA ASN A 233 9.26 4.08 22.59
C ASN A 233 9.43 2.94 21.57
N SER A 234 9.15 3.15 20.28
CA SER A 234 9.21 2.11 19.23
C SER A 234 10.33 2.35 18.21
N THR A 235 11.16 3.36 18.42
CA THR A 235 12.32 3.64 17.58
C THR A 235 13.44 2.68 17.95
N ARG A 236 14.05 2.08 16.91
CA ARG A 236 15.18 1.15 17.01
C ARG A 236 16.49 1.93 17.13
N ASP A 237 17.57 1.21 17.42
CA ASP A 237 18.91 1.76 17.26
C ASP A 237 19.06 2.34 15.85
N THR A 238 19.40 3.63 15.79
CA THR A 238 19.40 4.41 14.57
C THR A 238 20.67 4.22 13.76
N LEU A 239 21.67 3.48 14.25
CA LEU A 239 22.91 3.18 13.53
C LEU A 239 22.72 2.13 12.40
N PHE A 240 21.73 2.34 11.53
CA PHE A 240 21.48 1.46 10.39
C PHE A 240 22.25 1.88 9.13
N PHE A 241 22.36 3.17 8.80
CA PHE A 241 23.19 3.65 7.70
C PHE A 241 24.46 4.28 8.26
N VAL A 242 25.55 3.53 8.27
CA VAL A 242 26.84 3.95 8.85
C VAL A 242 27.89 4.16 7.77
N ASN A 243 28.01 3.19 6.86
CA ASN A 243 28.96 3.26 5.76
C ASN A 243 28.32 3.88 4.52
N LYS A 244 29.17 4.42 3.64
CA LYS A 244 28.75 4.96 2.36
C LYS A 244 28.02 3.88 1.54
N TYR A 245 26.85 4.24 1.00
CA TYR A 245 25.98 3.36 0.23
C TYR A 245 25.35 2.21 1.05
N ASP A 246 25.28 2.34 2.38
CA ASP A 246 24.53 1.39 3.21
C ASP A 246 23.06 1.30 2.80
N TYR A 247 22.52 2.35 2.18
CA TYR A 247 21.20 2.32 1.54
C TYR A 247 21.05 1.14 0.56
N PHE A 248 22.08 0.85 -0.25
CA PHE A 248 21.98 -0.21 -1.24
C PHE A 248 22.39 -1.57 -0.66
N SER A 249 23.45 -1.61 0.14
CA SER A 249 23.98 -2.87 0.70
C SER A 249 23.02 -3.52 1.70
N LYS A 250 22.32 -2.70 2.52
CA LYS A 250 21.38 -3.18 3.53
C LYS A 250 19.93 -3.27 3.05
N ALA A 251 19.66 -2.91 1.79
CA ALA A 251 18.31 -2.92 1.22
C ALA A 251 17.56 -4.25 1.41
N PRO A 252 18.15 -5.45 1.20
CA PRO A 252 17.39 -6.70 1.36
C PRO A 252 16.82 -6.88 2.78
N MET A 253 17.66 -6.66 3.80
CA MET A 253 17.25 -6.74 5.21
C MET A 253 16.32 -5.59 5.58
N GLY A 254 16.65 -4.36 5.16
CA GLY A 254 15.84 -3.18 5.42
C GLY A 254 14.43 -3.28 4.85
N ILE A 255 14.29 -3.75 3.61
CA ILE A 255 13.00 -4.02 2.94
C ILE A 255 12.19 -5.04 3.75
N PHE A 256 12.81 -6.13 4.17
CA PHE A 256 12.12 -7.15 4.96
C PHE A 256 11.61 -6.56 6.28
N ILE A 257 12.47 -5.86 7.03
CA ILE A 257 12.10 -5.25 8.31
C ILE A 257 10.99 -4.20 8.12
N ALA A 258 11.11 -3.32 7.13
CA ALA A 258 10.13 -2.27 6.88
C ALA A 258 8.79 -2.82 6.39
N PHE A 259 8.79 -3.90 5.62
CA PHE A 259 7.56 -4.56 5.18
C PHE A 259 6.92 -5.37 6.32
N TRP A 260 7.74 -6.06 7.13
CA TRP A 260 7.26 -6.91 8.21
C TRP A 260 6.78 -6.12 9.42
N GLY A 261 7.41 -4.98 9.73
CA GLY A 261 7.08 -4.21 10.92
C GLY A 261 7.94 -4.61 12.10
N PRO A 262 7.37 -5.06 13.24
CA PRO A 262 8.14 -5.40 14.43
C PRO A 262 8.99 -6.66 14.24
N THR A 263 10.19 -6.67 14.80
CA THR A 263 10.99 -7.90 14.91
C THR A 263 10.35 -8.86 15.94
N LEU A 264 10.80 -10.11 15.97
CA LEU A 264 10.29 -11.07 16.97
C LEU A 264 10.61 -10.61 18.40
N THR A 265 11.78 -10.03 18.64
CA THR A 265 12.18 -9.52 19.95
C THR A 265 11.31 -8.34 20.37
N GLU A 266 11.04 -7.40 19.46
CA GLU A 266 10.10 -6.29 19.66
C GLU A 266 8.68 -6.78 19.97
N ALA A 267 8.20 -7.75 19.18
CA ALA A 267 6.89 -8.35 19.35
C ALA A 267 6.71 -9.02 20.72
N LEU A 268 7.73 -9.74 21.21
CA LEU A 268 7.70 -10.40 22.52
C LEU A 268 7.70 -9.42 23.69
N GLN A 269 8.28 -8.24 23.52
CA GLN A 269 8.34 -7.21 24.56
C GLN A 269 7.03 -6.44 24.72
N LYS A 270 6.22 -6.33 23.65
CA LYS A 270 5.00 -5.51 23.65
C LYS A 270 3.81 -6.26 23.05
N PRO A 271 2.73 -6.50 23.81
CA PRO A 271 1.54 -7.23 23.32
C PRO A 271 0.94 -6.67 22.03
N PHE A 272 0.92 -5.34 21.89
CA PHE A 272 0.44 -4.70 20.66
C PHE A 272 1.33 -5.02 19.45
N GLN A 273 2.66 -4.99 19.61
CA GLN A 273 3.58 -5.35 18.54
C GLN A 273 3.48 -6.83 18.16
N MET A 274 3.14 -7.72 19.11
CA MET A 274 2.81 -9.12 18.81
C MET A 274 1.59 -9.25 17.89
N ALA A 275 0.51 -8.51 18.16
CA ALA A 275 -0.67 -8.54 17.28
C ALA A 275 -0.32 -8.10 15.85
N VAL A 276 0.53 -7.07 15.71
CA VAL A 276 0.98 -6.60 14.41
C VAL A 276 1.94 -7.58 13.73
N TYR A 277 2.79 -8.26 14.49
CA TYR A 277 3.66 -9.33 13.98
C TYR A 277 2.83 -10.47 13.37
N ILE A 278 1.76 -10.89 14.05
CA ILE A 278 0.83 -11.92 13.56
C ILE A 278 0.10 -11.42 12.31
N GLU A 279 -0.34 -10.15 12.27
CA GLU A 279 -0.95 -9.55 11.09
C GLU A 279 0.00 -9.60 9.88
N SER A 280 1.28 -9.28 10.06
CA SER A 280 2.29 -9.37 8.99
C SER A 280 2.47 -10.79 8.47
N PHE A 281 2.39 -11.80 9.35
CA PHE A 281 2.36 -13.20 8.94
C PHE A 281 1.11 -13.52 8.10
N VAL A 282 -0.07 -13.04 8.50
CA VAL A 282 -1.31 -13.19 7.71
C VAL A 282 -1.17 -12.56 6.32
N VAL A 283 -0.60 -11.34 6.24
CA VAL A 283 -0.32 -10.67 4.96
C VAL A 283 0.59 -11.52 4.08
N LEU A 284 1.67 -12.08 4.64
CA LEU A 284 2.57 -12.96 3.91
C LEU A 284 1.85 -14.21 3.38
N CYS A 285 1.04 -14.87 4.22
CA CYS A 285 0.24 -16.04 3.80
C CYS A 285 -0.72 -15.71 2.65
N VAL A 286 -1.36 -14.54 2.70
CA VAL A 286 -2.23 -14.05 1.62
C VAL A 286 -1.43 -13.82 0.33
N PHE A 287 -0.26 -13.20 0.43
CA PHE A 287 0.59 -12.94 -0.74
C PHE A 287 1.04 -14.25 -1.37
N ILE A 288 1.48 -15.23 -0.57
CA ILE A 288 1.80 -16.59 -1.02
C ILE A 288 0.58 -17.25 -1.68
N TYR A 289 -0.61 -17.12 -1.08
CA TYR A 289 -1.84 -17.66 -1.65
C TYR A 289 -2.14 -17.10 -3.05
N PHE A 290 -1.96 -15.79 -3.28
CA PHE A 290 -2.15 -15.19 -4.61
C PHE A 290 -1.04 -15.54 -5.59
N LEU A 291 0.20 -15.71 -5.10
CA LEU A 291 1.35 -16.05 -5.93
C LEU A 291 1.44 -17.55 -6.29
N LYS A 292 0.76 -18.45 -5.56
CA LYS A 292 0.87 -19.91 -5.79
C LYS A 292 0.56 -20.33 -7.23
N THR A 293 -0.47 -19.75 -7.84
CA THR A 293 -0.90 -20.10 -9.21
C THR A 293 0.06 -19.53 -10.26
N PRO A 294 0.43 -18.22 -10.21
CA PRO A 294 1.50 -17.67 -11.04
C PRO A 294 2.83 -18.44 -10.91
N LEU A 295 3.27 -18.74 -9.68
CA LEU A 295 4.52 -19.45 -9.42
C LEU A 295 4.49 -20.88 -9.97
N LYS A 296 3.39 -21.62 -9.78
CA LYS A 296 3.23 -22.96 -10.39
C LYS A 296 3.39 -22.89 -11.91
N LYS A 297 2.78 -21.90 -12.58
CA LYS A 297 2.92 -21.75 -14.04
C LYS A 297 4.31 -21.33 -14.49
N LEU A 298 4.99 -20.52 -13.70
CA LEU A 298 6.34 -20.09 -13.98
C LEU A 298 7.33 -21.26 -13.85
N ILE A 299 7.28 -21.96 -12.71
CA ILE A 299 8.25 -23.00 -12.32
C ILE A 299 7.98 -24.31 -13.05
N VAL A 300 6.71 -24.76 -13.09
CA VAL A 300 6.36 -26.07 -13.65
C VAL A 300 6.13 -26.01 -15.15
N ASN A 301 5.44 -24.97 -15.64
CA ASN A 301 5.01 -24.92 -17.04
C ASN A 301 5.91 -24.03 -17.92
N GLY A 302 6.88 -23.31 -17.34
CA GLY A 302 7.74 -22.38 -18.07
C GLY A 302 7.02 -21.20 -18.73
N ILE A 303 5.77 -20.91 -18.33
CA ILE A 303 4.95 -19.85 -18.94
C ILE A 303 5.32 -18.50 -18.32
N VAL A 304 6.31 -17.84 -18.94
CA VAL A 304 6.80 -16.52 -18.55
C VAL A 304 6.01 -15.43 -19.30
N ASN A 305 5.12 -14.71 -18.60
CA ASN A 305 4.59 -13.46 -19.15
C ASN A 305 5.54 -12.33 -18.76
N LEU A 306 6.49 -12.04 -19.64
CA LEU A 306 7.56 -11.07 -19.36
C LEU A 306 7.01 -9.68 -19.06
N ARG A 307 5.93 -9.25 -19.75
CA ARG A 307 5.26 -7.98 -19.48
C ARG A 307 4.76 -7.90 -18.05
N LEU A 308 4.14 -8.97 -17.54
CA LEU A 308 3.66 -9.02 -16.15
C LEU A 308 4.82 -9.05 -15.16
N ILE A 309 5.79 -9.94 -15.37
CA ILE A 309 6.90 -10.12 -14.42
C ILE A 309 7.70 -8.82 -14.28
N VAL A 310 8.08 -8.18 -15.38
CA VAL A 310 8.90 -6.97 -15.35
C VAL A 310 8.13 -5.79 -14.75
N SER A 311 6.86 -5.59 -15.13
CA SER A 311 6.04 -4.51 -14.55
C SER A 311 5.83 -4.69 -13.04
N TYR A 312 5.55 -5.91 -12.59
CA TYR A 312 5.39 -6.21 -11.16
C TYR A 312 6.70 -6.06 -10.41
N SER A 313 7.82 -6.53 -10.96
CA SER A 313 9.14 -6.38 -10.34
C SER A 313 9.55 -4.91 -10.18
N ILE A 314 9.40 -4.09 -11.24
CA ILE A 314 9.70 -2.65 -11.19
C ILE A 314 8.88 -1.99 -10.08
N LEU A 315 7.58 -2.27 -10.05
CA LEU A 315 6.67 -1.64 -9.10
C LEU A 315 6.89 -2.10 -7.66
N PHE A 316 6.92 -3.41 -7.43
CA PHE A 316 6.98 -3.99 -6.09
C PHE A 316 8.34 -3.73 -5.46
N LEU A 317 9.43 -4.09 -6.17
CA LEU A 317 10.77 -3.85 -5.66
C LEU A 317 11.06 -2.36 -5.56
N GLY A 318 10.59 -1.57 -6.53
CA GLY A 318 10.76 -0.11 -6.52
C GLY A 318 10.10 0.56 -5.32
N ILE A 319 8.81 0.29 -5.08
CA ILE A 319 8.08 0.83 -3.92
C ILE A 319 8.70 0.35 -2.61
N LEU A 320 9.05 -0.93 -2.50
CA LEU A 320 9.70 -1.46 -1.29
C LEU A 320 11.06 -0.81 -1.04
N LEU A 321 11.87 -0.63 -2.09
CA LEU A 321 13.20 -0.02 -2.02
C LEU A 321 13.15 1.43 -1.52
N VAL A 322 12.23 2.26 -2.03
CA VAL A 322 12.13 3.65 -1.56
C VAL A 322 11.37 3.81 -0.25
N HIS A 323 10.59 2.80 0.12
CA HIS A 323 9.83 2.80 1.36
C HIS A 323 10.69 2.43 2.56
N TYR A 324 11.61 1.47 2.41
CA TYR A 324 12.22 0.83 3.57
C TYR A 324 12.98 1.78 4.51
N PRO A 325 13.64 2.88 4.07
CA PRO A 325 14.28 3.80 5.01
C PRO A 325 13.29 4.43 6.00
N PHE A 326 12.02 4.57 5.63
CA PHE A 326 10.98 5.12 6.49
C PHE A 326 10.39 4.11 7.48
N GLY A 327 10.66 2.81 7.29
CA GLY A 327 10.15 1.74 8.15
C GLY A 327 11.24 1.04 8.97
N VAL A 328 12.48 1.04 8.50
CA VAL A 328 13.55 0.28 9.15
C VAL A 328 13.88 0.79 10.55
N PHE A 329 13.68 2.08 10.83
CA PHE A 329 14.04 2.68 12.12
C PHE A 329 12.95 2.61 13.20
N ASN A 330 11.69 2.30 12.86
CA ASN A 330 10.61 2.30 13.85
C ASN A 330 9.52 1.30 13.46
N ALA A 331 9.20 0.37 14.36
CA ALA A 331 8.21 -0.68 14.11
C ALA A 331 6.79 -0.13 13.86
N GLY A 332 6.42 0.95 14.55
CA GLY A 332 5.15 1.65 14.35
C GLY A 332 5.08 2.32 12.98
N SER A 333 6.14 3.03 12.60
CA SER A 333 6.25 3.66 11.28
C SER A 333 6.23 2.65 10.14
N ALA A 334 6.94 1.52 10.26
CA ALA A 334 6.90 0.44 9.27
C ALA A 334 5.46 -0.02 8.98
N THR A 335 4.71 -0.31 10.04
CA THR A 335 3.37 -0.90 9.94
C THR A 335 2.34 0.12 9.46
N ARG A 336 2.39 1.34 10.01
CA ARG A 336 1.60 2.49 9.57
C ARG A 336 1.87 2.83 8.11
N TYR A 337 3.13 3.05 7.74
CA TYR A 337 3.46 3.52 6.41
C TYR A 337 3.26 2.45 5.33
N ARG A 338 3.31 1.15 5.67
CA ARG A 338 2.94 0.04 4.79
C ARG A 338 1.53 0.18 4.21
N THR A 339 0.59 0.74 4.98
CA THR A 339 -0.79 0.94 4.54
C THR A 339 -0.92 1.79 3.27
N ASN A 340 0.06 2.68 2.99
CA ASN A 340 0.05 3.55 1.81
C ASN A 340 0.20 2.79 0.47
N TYR A 341 0.79 1.59 0.47
CA TYR A 341 0.96 0.78 -0.75
C TYR A 341 0.38 -0.63 -0.64
N LEU A 342 0.01 -1.08 0.56
CA LEU A 342 -0.52 -2.43 0.79
C LEU A 342 -1.74 -2.70 -0.10
N PHE A 343 -2.68 -1.75 -0.21
CA PHE A 343 -3.88 -1.94 -1.02
C PHE A 343 -3.58 -2.01 -2.53
N LEU A 344 -2.61 -1.23 -3.01
CA LEU A 344 -2.11 -1.33 -4.39
C LEU A 344 -1.51 -2.73 -4.66
N PHE A 345 -0.70 -3.26 -3.73
CA PHE A 345 -0.15 -4.62 -3.85
C PHE A 345 -1.25 -5.67 -3.84
N ILE A 346 -2.24 -5.54 -2.96
CA ILE A 346 -3.40 -6.44 -2.89
C ILE A 346 -4.15 -6.46 -4.24
N ILE A 347 -4.55 -5.29 -4.77
CA ILE A 347 -5.25 -5.19 -6.06
C ILE A 347 -4.47 -5.91 -7.17
N LEU A 348 -3.17 -5.67 -7.25
CA LEU A 348 -2.32 -6.23 -8.31
C LEU A 348 -2.13 -7.74 -8.14
N LEU A 349 -1.86 -8.22 -6.94
CA LEU A 349 -1.75 -9.66 -6.69
C LEU A 349 -3.06 -10.39 -6.99
N MET A 350 -4.21 -9.78 -6.68
CA MET A 350 -5.53 -10.33 -6.98
C MET A 350 -5.79 -10.39 -8.49
N TYR A 351 -5.42 -9.34 -9.22
CA TYR A 351 -5.47 -9.33 -10.68
C TYR A 351 -4.57 -10.43 -11.26
N LEU A 352 -3.33 -10.55 -10.77
CA LEU A 352 -2.38 -11.58 -11.21
C LEU A 352 -2.91 -12.99 -10.99
N PHE A 353 -3.47 -13.25 -9.80
CA PHE A 353 -4.09 -14.52 -9.45
C PHE A 353 -5.24 -14.87 -10.41
N SER A 354 -6.15 -13.93 -10.66
CA SER A 354 -7.26 -14.07 -11.59
C SER A 354 -6.82 -14.33 -13.03
N TYR A 355 -5.85 -13.55 -13.52
CA TYR A 355 -5.30 -13.67 -14.86
C TYR A 355 -4.79 -15.08 -15.14
N TYR A 356 -4.03 -15.65 -14.20
CA TYR A 356 -3.48 -16.99 -14.37
C TYR A 356 -4.50 -18.10 -14.10
N ARG A 357 -5.51 -17.88 -13.26
CA ARG A 357 -6.61 -18.85 -13.04
C ARG A 357 -7.49 -19.03 -14.27
N LYS A 358 -7.97 -17.94 -14.89
CA LYS A 358 -8.77 -18.01 -16.14
C LYS A 358 -8.07 -18.74 -17.28
N LYS A 359 -6.73 -18.71 -17.30
CA LYS A 359 -5.93 -19.43 -18.28
C LYS A 359 -5.81 -20.93 -17.97
N ASN A 360 -5.99 -21.39 -16.73
CA ASN A 360 -6.08 -22.83 -16.42
C ASN A 360 -7.35 -23.43 -16.99
N ASP A 361 -8.49 -22.81 -16.73
CA ASP A 361 -9.78 -23.34 -17.19
C ASP A 361 -9.81 -23.55 -18.70
N LYS A 362 -9.13 -22.69 -19.48
CA LYS A 362 -8.98 -22.84 -20.94
C LYS A 362 -7.99 -23.93 -21.38
N VAL A 363 -6.97 -24.22 -20.59
CA VAL A 363 -5.97 -25.26 -20.90
C VAL A 363 -6.51 -26.63 -20.51
N ASP A 364 -7.20 -26.74 -19.38
CA ASP A 364 -7.80 -28.00 -18.92
C ASP A 364 -8.96 -28.45 -19.84
N THR A 365 -9.67 -27.53 -20.49
CA THR A 365 -10.63 -27.86 -21.57
C THR A 365 -9.99 -28.31 -22.88
N LEU A 366 -8.71 -28.03 -23.12
CA LEU A 366 -7.98 -28.43 -24.34
C LEU A 366 -7.27 -29.79 -24.19
N PHE A 367 -7.05 -30.24 -22.96
CA PHE A 367 -6.44 -31.54 -22.65
C PHE A 367 -7.41 -32.52 -21.96
N GLY A 368 -8.68 -32.12 -21.81
CA GLY A 368 -9.77 -32.93 -21.28
C GLY A 368 -10.82 -33.21 -22.36
N CYS A 369 -10.42 -33.92 -23.41
CA CYS A 369 -11.27 -34.71 -24.32
C CYS A 369 -10.43 -35.86 -24.86
#